data_AF-A0A2E4XT86-F1
#
_entry.id   AF-A0A2E4XT86-F1
#
_cell.length_a   1.000
_cell.length_b   1.000
_cell.length_c   1.000
_cell.angle_alpha   90.00
_cell.angle_beta   90.00
_cell.angle_gamma   90.00
#
_symmetry.space_group_name_H-M   'P 1'
#
loop_
_entity.id
_entity.type
_entity.pdbx_description
1 polymer ?
#
loop_
_entity_poly.entity_id
_entity_poly.type
_entity_poly.pdbx_seq_one_letter_code
_entity_poly.pdbx_strand_id
1 'polypeptide(L)' 'MSSAVFDSVSALVIDDVRFTLQRLLRTLEQIGIADTHAAPNGAAACKMIETGEIQPTLIIADF' A
#
# COMPACT_ATOMS: atom_id res chain seq x y z
N MET A 1 -7.57 5.78 -22.75
CA MET A 1 -6.30 5.02 -22.92
C MET A 1 -5.75 4.81 -21.52
N SER A 2 -6.22 3.78 -20.80
CA SER A 2 -5.71 3.50 -19.45
C SER A 2 -4.36 2.80 -19.62
N SER A 3 -3.30 3.49 -19.23
CA SER A 3 -1.94 2.98 -19.33
C SER A 3 -1.75 1.91 -18.26
N ALA A 4 -1.71 0.64 -18.68
CA ALA A 4 -1.51 -0.57 -17.87
C ALA A 4 -0.13 -0.65 -17.15
N VAL A 5 0.45 0.50 -16.79
CA VAL A 5 1.83 0.61 -16.28
C VAL A 5 1.93 0.05 -14.87
N PHE A 6 0.85 0.10 -14.10
CA PHE A 6 0.85 -0.26 -12.68
C PHE A 6 -0.08 -1.42 -12.32
N ASP A 7 -0.62 -2.12 -13.31
CA ASP A 7 -1.56 -3.25 -13.08
C ASP A 7 -0.93 -4.42 -12.31
N SER A 8 0.41 -4.49 -12.25
CA SER A 8 1.17 -5.52 -11.52
C SER A 8 1.73 -5.02 -10.17
N VAL A 9 1.46 -3.77 -9.81
CA VAL A 9 1.95 -3.20 -8.56
C VAL A 9 0.94 -3.45 -7.44
N SER A 10 1.38 -4.15 -6.40
CA SER A 10 0.67 -4.31 -5.13
C SER A 10 1.40 -3.47 -4.09
N ALA A 11 0.76 -2.41 -3.59
CA ALA A 11 1.40 -1.45 -2.70
C ALA A 11 0.93 -1.60 -1.25
N LEU A 12 1.86 -1.60 -0.30
CA LEU A 12 1.58 -1.55 1.13
C LEU A 12 2.06 -0.20 1.71
N VAL A 13 1.14 0.54 2.32
CA VAL A 13 1.45 1.80 3.03
C VAL A 13 1.45 1.55 4.55
N ILE A 14 2.52 1.97 5.23
CA ILE A 14 2.69 1.84 6.67
C ILE A 14 2.78 3.24 7.29
N ASP A 15 1.79 3.60 8.08
CA ASP A 15 1.67 4.94 8.67
C ASP A 15 0.72 4.89 9.89
N ASP A 16 1.13 5.45 11.01
CA ASP A 16 0.34 5.46 12.25
C ASP A 16 -0.68 6.62 12.30
N VAL A 17 -0.51 7.62 11.44
CA VAL A 17 -1.43 8.74 11.28
C VAL A 17 -2.46 8.42 10.18
N ARG A 18 -3.70 8.16 10.61
CA ARG A 18 -4.80 7.77 9.69
C ARG A 18 -5.03 8.73 8.52
N PHE A 19 -4.81 10.03 8.72
CA PHE A 19 -5.04 11.03 7.68
C PHE A 19 -4.03 10.92 6.53
N THR A 20 -2.73 10.82 6.86
CA THR A 20 -1.64 10.69 5.88
C THR A 20 -1.72 9.34 5.18
N LEU A 21 -2.01 8.26 5.93
CA LEU A 21 -2.29 6.94 5.38
C LEU A 21 -3.39 6.98 4.30
N GLN A 22 -4.56 7.55 4.60
CA GLN A 22 -5.65 7.63 3.63
C GLN A 22 -5.32 8.51 2.44
N ARG A 23 -4.57 9.60 2.66
CA ARG A 23 -4.13 10.49 1.58
C ARG A 23 -3.17 9.77 0.63
N LEU A 24 -2.25 8.97 1.15
CA LEU A 24 -1.31 8.16 0.36
C LEU A 24 -2.07 7.12 -0.48
N LEU A 25 -2.98 6.35 0.13
CA LEU A 25 -3.80 5.37 -0.61
C LEU A 25 -4.56 6.00 -1.78
N ARG A 26 -5.25 7.12 -1.55
CA ARG A 26 -5.95 7.84 -2.63
C ARG A 26 -5.01 8.33 -3.73
N THR A 27 -3.80 8.73 -3.35
CA THR A 27 -2.79 9.17 -4.32
C THR A 27 -2.34 8.00 -5.20
N LEU A 28 -2.12 6.82 -4.61
CA LEU A 28 -1.78 5.59 -5.33
C LEU A 28 -2.88 5.17 -6.30
N GLU A 29 -4.14 5.19 -5.86
CA GLU A 29 -5.30 4.91 -6.73
C GLU A 29 -5.38 5.89 -7.90
N GLN A 30 -5.15 7.20 -7.66
CA GLN A 30 -5.19 8.23 -8.69
C GLN A 30 -4.09 8.09 -9.75
N ILE A 31 -2.93 7.55 -9.40
CA ILE A 31 -1.85 7.27 -10.36
C ILE A 31 -1.99 5.91 -11.06
N GLY A 32 -3.01 5.13 -10.69
CA GLY A 32 -3.35 3.86 -11.34
C GLY A 32 -2.86 2.61 -10.63
N ILE A 33 -2.39 2.70 -9.37
CA ILE A 33 -2.11 1.54 -8.53
C ILE A 33 -3.41 1.20 -7.79
N ALA A 34 -4.16 0.23 -8.31
CA ALA A 34 -5.45 -0.16 -7.73
C ALA A 34 -5.32 -1.14 -6.56
N ASP A 35 -4.30 -2.00 -6.57
CA ASP A 35 -4.05 -2.97 -5.50
C ASP A 35 -3.23 -2.30 -4.39
N THR A 36 -3.93 -1.75 -3.39
CA THR A 36 -3.33 -1.03 -2.27
C THR A 36 -3.79 -1.58 -0.94
N HIS A 37 -2.84 -1.68 -0.02
CA HIS A 37 -3.00 -2.19 1.33
C HIS A 37 -2.42 -1.19 2.34
N ALA A 38 -2.88 -1.28 3.58
CA ALA A 38 -2.46 -0.38 4.63
C ALA A 38 -2.22 -1.11 5.95
N ALA A 39 -1.20 -0.67 6.67
CA ALA A 39 -0.90 -1.12 8.01
C ALA A 39 -0.65 0.08 8.94
N PRO A 40 -1.18 0.08 10.18
CA PRO A 40 -1.00 1.19 11.12
C PRO A 40 0.38 1.24 11.78
N ASN A 41 1.22 0.21 11.56
CA ASN A 41 2.59 0.10 12.07
C ASN A 41 3.32 -1.09 11.41
N GLY A 42 4.62 -1.17 11.66
CA GLY A 42 5.46 -2.25 11.13
C GLY A 42 5.06 -3.65 11.59
N ALA A 43 4.60 -3.83 12.84
CA ALA A 43 4.20 -5.15 13.34
C ALA A 43 2.97 -5.71 12.60
N ALA A 44 1.98 -4.85 12.33
CA ALA A 44 0.83 -5.21 11.53
C ALA A 44 1.23 -5.53 10.07
N ALA A 45 2.13 -4.73 9.49
CA ALA A 45 2.65 -4.97 8.14
C ALA A 45 3.37 -6.32 8.02
N CYS A 46 4.28 -6.63 8.94
CA CYS A 46 4.99 -7.91 8.97
C CYS A 46 4.00 -9.08 9.06
N LYS A 47 2.99 -8.98 9.92
CA LYS A 47 1.97 -10.03 10.05
C LYS A 47 1.24 -10.29 8.73
N MET A 48 0.82 -9.25 8.01
CA MET A 48 0.10 -9.39 6.74
C MET A 48 0.97 -10.06 5.65
N ILE A 49 2.27 -9.80 5.65
CA ILE A 49 3.23 -10.41 4.71
C ILE A 49 3.51 -11.87 5.10
N GLU A 50 3.76 -12.14 6.39
CA GLU A 50 4.09 -13.48 6.89
C GLU A 50 2.94 -14.48 6.75
N THR A 51 1.69 -14.02 6.92
CA THR A 51 0.50 -14.87 6.70
C THR A 51 0.20 -15.11 5.22
N GLY A 52 0.90 -14.41 4.32
CA GLY A 52 0.61 -14.44 2.89
C GLY A 52 -0.72 -13.79 2.52
N GLU A 53 -1.31 -12.99 3.41
CA GLU A 53 -2.52 -12.22 3.13
C GLU A 53 -2.29 -11.24 1.98
N ILE A 54 -1.07 -10.70 1.90
CA ILE A 54 -0.62 -9.80 0.82
C ILE A 54 0.79 -10.19 0.36
N GLN A 55 1.11 -9.86 -0.89
CA GLN A 55 2.47 -9.98 -1.46
C GLN A 55 2.85 -8.65 -2.14
N PRO A 56 3.13 -7.60 -1.35
CA PRO A 56 3.38 -6.28 -1.90
C PRO A 56 4.68 -6.26 -2.71
N THR A 57 4.63 -5.61 -3.87
CA THR A 57 5.81 -5.31 -4.71
C THR A 57 6.38 -3.91 -4.44
N LEU A 58 5.60 -3.07 -3.74
CA LEU A 58 6.00 -1.74 -3.28
C LEU A 58 5.62 -1.58 -1.80
N ILE A 59 6.55 -1.12 -0.97
CA ILE A 59 6.30 -0.76 0.43
C ILE A 59 6.67 0.70 0.62
N ILE A 60 5.74 1.48 1.20
CA ILE A 60 5.93 2.88 1.59
C ILE A 60 5.74 2.94 3.10
N ALA A 61 6.74 3.41 3.84
CA ALA A 61 6.71 3.47 5.29
C ALA A 61 7.11 4.86 5.79
N ASP A 62 6.30 5.44 6.67
CA ASP A 62 6.62 6.63 7.44
C ASP A 62 7.03 6.22 8.87
N PHE A 63 8.07 6.85 9.41
CA PHE A 63 8.72 6.46 10.68
C PHE A 63 8.95 7.66 11.61
#